data_AF-B9XE73-F1
#
_entry.id   AF-B9XE73-F1
#
_cell.length_a   1.000
_cell.length_b   1.000
_cell.length_c   1.000
_cell.angle_alpha   90.00
_cell.angle_beta   90.00
_cell.angle_gamma   90.00
#
_symmetry.space_group_name_H-M   'P 1'
#
loop_
_entity.id
_entity.type
_entity.pdbx_description
1 polymer ?
#
loop_
_entity_poly.entity_id
_entity_poly.type
_entity_poly.pdbx_seq_one_letter_code
_entity_poly.pdbx_strand_id
1 'polypeptide(L)'
;MKTSSTPGAVKKFRRTPWRFQQTFQTPVQDLPLFVETIVSTLEPVQQGVVTIDQVVFDAKSLVVLLTQHKETATLTRDLSITAESKQEVEQLLAVAFGSWIDFIFIPSPKPFVIYADHDEFTTFYANTKSNLNLVSATLLAKGFKQIQDYRRDP
;
A
#
# COMPACT_ATOMS: atom_id res chain seq x y z
N MET A 1 9.33 -12.27 4.86
CA MET A 1 8.16 -12.15 3.96
C MET A 1 7.73 -13.50 3.42
N LYS A 2 6.44 -13.66 3.09
CA LYS A 2 5.86 -14.89 2.50
C LYS A 2 4.88 -14.54 1.38
N THR A 3 4.76 -15.40 0.39
CA THR A 3 3.77 -15.23 -0.69
C THR A 3 2.61 -16.21 -0.56
N SER A 4 1.41 -15.78 -0.96
CA SER A 4 0.22 -16.63 -1.05
C SER A 4 -0.70 -16.14 -2.16
N SER A 5 -1.45 -17.05 -2.78
CA SER A 5 -2.54 -16.66 -3.69
C SER A 5 -3.79 -16.38 -2.86
N THR A 6 -4.41 -15.22 -3.06
CA THR A 6 -5.67 -14.84 -2.40
C THR A 6 -6.72 -14.48 -3.46
N PRO A 7 -7.24 -15.45 -4.24
CA PRO A 7 -8.13 -15.19 -5.37
C PRO A 7 -9.35 -14.35 -4.97
N GLY A 8 -9.62 -13.29 -5.73
CA GLY A 8 -10.75 -12.39 -5.50
C GLY A 8 -10.58 -11.39 -4.37
N ALA A 9 -9.40 -11.31 -3.73
CA ALA A 9 -9.10 -10.28 -2.73
C ALA A 9 -9.29 -8.87 -3.30
N VAL A 10 -8.80 -8.64 -4.52
CA VAL A 10 -9.00 -7.37 -5.22
C VAL A 10 -10.48 -7.10 -5.46
N LYS A 11 -11.20 -8.07 -6.03
CA LYS A 11 -12.65 -7.93 -6.31
C LYS A 11 -13.44 -7.61 -5.04
N LYS A 12 -13.07 -8.21 -3.90
CA LYS A 12 -13.69 -7.92 -2.60
C LYS A 12 -13.37 -6.51 -2.12
N PHE A 13 -12.13 -6.05 -2.29
CA PHE A 13 -11.74 -4.66 -1.99
C PHE A 13 -12.58 -3.65 -2.80
N ARG A 14 -12.69 -3.84 -4.13
CA ARG A 14 -13.47 -2.97 -5.02
C ARG A 14 -14.95 -2.87 -4.63
N ARG A 15 -15.52 -3.96 -4.10
CA ARG A 15 -16.93 -4.02 -3.64
C ARG A 15 -17.14 -3.46 -2.23
N THR A 16 -16.07 -3.19 -1.49
CA THR A 16 -16.20 -2.70 -0.11
C THR A 16 -16.63 -1.24 -0.14
N PRO A 17 -17.71 -0.85 0.58
CA PRO A 17 -18.16 0.53 0.60
C PRO A 17 -17.22 1.37 1.46
N TRP A 18 -16.14 1.86 0.87
CA TRP A 18 -15.19 2.71 1.56
C TRP A 18 -15.79 4.10 1.81
N ARG A 19 -16.32 4.29 3.02
CA ARG A 19 -17.03 5.52 3.41
C ARG A 19 -16.13 6.76 3.45
N PHE A 20 -14.87 6.57 3.82
CA PHE A 20 -13.89 7.66 3.91
C PHE A 20 -12.68 7.31 3.05
N GLN A 21 -12.27 8.28 2.24
CA GLN A 21 -11.07 8.16 1.41
C GLN A 21 -10.34 9.49 1.29
N GLN A 22 -9.03 9.44 1.10
CA GLN A 22 -8.21 10.59 0.78
C GLN A 22 -7.02 10.18 -0.09
N THR A 23 -6.75 10.98 -1.12
CA THR A 23 -5.72 10.67 -2.11
C THR A 23 -4.57 11.65 -2.03
N PHE A 24 -3.37 11.12 -2.17
CA PHE A 24 -2.12 11.86 -2.23
C PHE A 24 -1.40 11.54 -3.54
N GLN A 25 -0.66 12.50 -4.08
CA GLN A 25 0.31 12.23 -5.14
C GLN A 25 1.39 11.31 -4.57
N THR A 26 1.68 10.21 -5.25
CA THR A 26 2.76 9.31 -4.82
C THR A 26 4.11 10.01 -5.02
N PRO A 27 4.94 10.20 -3.99
CA PRO A 27 6.21 10.91 -4.10
C PRO A 27 7.31 9.92 -4.54
N VAL A 28 7.35 9.56 -5.82
CA VAL A 28 8.30 8.56 -6.37
C VAL A 28 9.77 8.89 -6.05
N GLN A 29 10.10 10.17 -5.87
CA GLN A 29 11.45 10.63 -5.55
C GLN A 29 11.80 10.56 -4.05
N ASP A 30 10.82 10.35 -3.18
CA ASP A 30 10.98 10.32 -1.71
C ASP A 30 10.11 9.23 -1.04
N LEU A 31 10.09 8.05 -1.68
CA LEU A 31 9.37 6.89 -1.16
C LEU A 31 9.80 6.48 0.26
N PRO A 32 11.09 6.53 0.66
CA PRO A 32 11.48 6.18 2.02
C PRO A 32 10.77 7.03 3.08
N LEU A 33 10.77 8.35 2.94
CA LEU A 33 10.10 9.24 3.90
C LEU A 33 8.58 9.04 3.88
N PHE A 34 8.00 8.83 2.69
CA PHE A 34 6.57 8.60 2.54
C PHE A 34 6.12 7.33 3.28
N VAL A 35 6.86 6.24 3.08
CA VAL A 35 6.58 4.96 3.74
C VAL A 35 6.83 5.04 5.23
N GLU A 36 7.93 5.63 5.68
CA GLU A 36 8.20 5.86 7.11
C GLU A 36 7.04 6.63 7.76
N THR A 37 6.54 7.67 7.08
CA THR A 37 5.42 8.48 7.57
C THR A 37 4.14 7.64 7.67
N ILE A 38 3.83 6.81 6.67
CA ILE A 38 2.66 5.92 6.69
C ILE A 38 2.76 4.93 7.86
N VAL A 39 3.88 4.24 7.98
CA VAL A 39 4.09 3.14 8.95
C VAL A 39 4.19 3.65 10.38
N SER A 40 4.65 4.89 10.57
CA SER A 40 4.71 5.55 11.89
C SER A 40 3.39 6.19 12.32
N THR A 41 2.37 6.24 11.45
CA THR A 41 1.07 6.81 11.82
C THR A 41 0.23 5.79 12.59
N LEU A 42 -0.39 6.21 13.71
CA LEU A 42 -1.27 5.42 14.59
C LEU A 42 -0.52 4.39 15.46
N GLU A 43 -1.24 3.38 15.98
CA GLU A 43 -0.61 2.19 16.54
C GLU A 43 0.42 1.66 15.53
N PRO A 44 1.68 1.43 15.96
CA PRO A 44 2.73 1.03 15.05
C PRO A 44 2.30 -0.17 14.22
N VAL A 45 2.36 -0.03 12.89
CA VAL A 45 2.08 -1.14 11.99
C VAL A 45 3.06 -2.26 12.30
N GLN A 46 2.53 -3.42 12.68
CA GLN A 46 3.33 -4.57 13.10
C GLN A 46 3.61 -5.48 11.91
N GLN A 47 2.61 -5.62 11.04
CA GLN A 47 2.62 -6.49 9.86
C GLN A 47 1.80 -5.84 8.76
N GLY A 48 1.90 -6.37 7.54
CA GLY A 48 1.06 -5.90 6.46
C GLY A 48 1.08 -6.82 5.25
N VAL A 49 0.07 -6.68 4.42
CA VAL A 49 -0.10 -7.48 3.21
C VAL A 49 -0.23 -6.55 2.01
N VAL A 50 0.62 -6.73 1.01
CA VAL A 50 0.45 -6.15 -0.33
C VAL A 50 -0.20 -7.20 -1.22
N THR A 51 -1.36 -6.89 -1.78
CA THR A 51 -2.02 -7.72 -2.80
C THR A 51 -1.94 -7.03 -4.15
N ILE A 52 -1.39 -7.71 -5.15
CA ILE A 52 -1.22 -7.19 -6.50
C ILE A 52 -2.58 -7.17 -7.21
N ASP A 53 -2.95 -6.02 -7.77
CA ASP A 53 -4.08 -5.89 -8.68
C ASP A 53 -3.63 -6.04 -10.13
N GLN A 54 -2.60 -5.29 -10.51
CA GLN A 54 -2.08 -5.28 -11.87
C GLN A 54 -0.55 -5.13 -11.87
N VAL A 55 0.10 -5.79 -12.83
CA VAL A 55 1.51 -5.59 -13.15
C VAL A 55 1.58 -4.86 -14.48
N VAL A 56 2.00 -3.60 -14.47
CA VAL A 56 2.04 -2.74 -15.67
C VAL A 56 3.37 -2.94 -16.41
N PHE A 57 4.48 -2.95 -15.68
CA PHE A 57 5.81 -3.29 -16.21
C PHE A 57 6.52 -4.30 -15.29
N ASP A 58 7.68 -4.79 -15.76
CA ASP A 58 8.51 -5.73 -15.02
C ASP A 58 8.98 -5.15 -13.68
N ALA A 59 8.45 -5.69 -12.59
CA ALA A 59 8.69 -5.24 -11.21
C ALA A 59 9.95 -5.90 -10.62
N LYS A 60 11.10 -5.66 -11.28
CA LYS A 60 12.40 -6.28 -10.94
C LYS A 60 12.78 -6.13 -9.47
N SER A 61 12.59 -4.95 -8.89
CA SER A 61 12.90 -4.69 -7.49
C SER A 61 12.08 -5.56 -6.54
N LEU A 62 10.80 -5.79 -6.87
CA LEU A 62 9.94 -6.67 -6.09
C LEU A 62 10.34 -8.14 -6.23
N VAL A 63 10.72 -8.60 -7.43
CA VAL A 63 11.25 -9.94 -7.65
C VAL A 63 12.55 -10.17 -6.86
N VAL A 64 13.46 -9.19 -6.87
CA VAL A 64 14.72 -9.24 -6.09
C VAL A 64 14.42 -9.34 -4.60
N LEU A 65 13.51 -8.51 -4.09
CA LEU A 65 13.10 -8.55 -2.67
C LEU A 65 12.53 -9.92 -2.28
N LEU A 66 11.62 -10.48 -3.07
CA LEU A 66 11.07 -11.81 -2.83
C LEU A 66 12.15 -12.90 -2.84
N THR A 67 13.08 -12.83 -3.79
CA THR A 67 14.19 -13.79 -3.90
C THR A 67 15.11 -13.76 -2.66
N GLN A 68 15.36 -12.57 -2.08
CA GLN A 68 16.13 -12.43 -0.83
C GLN A 68 15.46 -13.15 0.34
N HIS A 69 14.13 -13.25 0.32
CA HIS A 69 13.32 -14.02 1.27
C HIS A 69 13.07 -15.47 0.84
N LYS A 70 13.77 -15.96 -0.21
CA LYS A 70 13.63 -17.32 -0.77
C LYS A 70 12.24 -17.61 -1.35
N GLU A 71 11.52 -16.57 -1.75
CA GLU A 71 10.23 -16.66 -2.44
C GLU A 71 10.45 -16.53 -3.96
N THR A 72 9.88 -17.43 -4.75
CA THR A 72 10.04 -17.47 -6.21
C THR A 72 8.70 -17.34 -6.96
N ALA A 73 7.73 -16.67 -6.35
CA ALA A 73 6.39 -16.53 -6.91
C ALA A 73 6.37 -15.62 -8.14
N THR A 74 5.62 -16.02 -9.17
CA THR A 74 5.32 -15.16 -10.32
C THR A 74 4.37 -14.04 -9.90
N LEU A 75 4.79 -12.78 -10.10
CA LEU A 75 3.98 -11.61 -9.82
C LEU A 75 2.76 -11.60 -10.75
N THR A 76 1.59 -11.83 -10.16
CA THR A 76 0.31 -11.91 -10.85
C THR A 76 -0.78 -11.30 -9.99
N ARG A 77 -1.91 -10.97 -10.61
CA ARG A 77 -3.09 -10.47 -9.90
C ARG A 77 -3.51 -11.44 -8.78
N ASP A 78 -3.96 -10.88 -7.66
CA ASP A 78 -4.36 -11.57 -6.43
C ASP A 78 -3.22 -12.32 -5.71
N LEU A 79 -1.96 -12.20 -6.17
CA LEU A 79 -0.81 -12.59 -5.35
C LEU A 79 -0.69 -11.64 -4.15
N SER A 80 -0.59 -12.22 -2.96
CA SER A 80 -0.41 -11.50 -1.71
C SER A 80 0.99 -11.73 -1.15
N ILE A 81 1.66 -10.66 -0.77
CA ILE A 81 2.98 -10.65 -0.16
C ILE A 81 2.80 -10.16 1.28
N THR A 82 3.11 -11.02 2.24
CA THR A 82 2.96 -10.73 3.67
C THR A 82 4.31 -10.36 4.26
N ALA A 83 4.38 -9.19 4.88
CA ALA A 83 5.45 -8.71 5.73
C ALA A 83 5.10 -8.94 7.21
N GLU A 84 5.98 -9.61 7.95
CA GLU A 84 5.71 -10.07 9.33
C GLU A 84 6.30 -9.15 10.40
N SER A 85 6.99 -8.08 10.01
CA SER A 85 7.54 -7.06 10.90
C SER A 85 7.40 -5.66 10.31
N LYS A 86 7.50 -4.63 11.16
CA LYS A 86 7.54 -3.22 10.74
C LYS A 86 8.60 -2.96 9.66
N GLN A 87 9.81 -3.49 9.85
CA GLN A 87 10.92 -3.30 8.90
C GLN A 87 10.61 -3.96 7.55
N GLU A 88 10.02 -5.16 7.57
CA GLU A 88 9.57 -5.81 6.34
C GLU A 88 8.44 -5.01 5.66
N VAL A 89 7.52 -4.41 6.43
CA VAL A 89 6.45 -3.56 5.87
C VAL A 89 7.04 -2.33 5.17
N GLU A 90 8.00 -1.66 5.81
CA GLU A 90 8.67 -0.49 5.22
C GLU A 90 9.37 -0.85 3.91
N GLN A 91 10.12 -1.96 3.89
CA GLN A 91 10.79 -2.44 2.70
C GLN A 91 9.80 -2.84 1.59
N LEU A 92 8.75 -3.59 1.94
CA LEU A 92 7.74 -4.06 1.00
C LEU A 92 6.97 -2.89 0.37
N LEU A 93 6.52 -1.92 1.18
CA LEU A 93 5.81 -0.75 0.66
C LEU A 93 6.71 0.12 -0.21
N ALA A 94 7.95 0.39 0.20
CA ALA A 94 8.87 1.20 -0.58
C ALA A 94 9.14 0.57 -1.95
N VAL A 95 9.37 -0.75 -1.99
CA VAL A 95 9.56 -1.47 -3.23
C VAL A 95 8.28 -1.55 -4.05
N ALA A 96 7.11 -1.74 -3.43
CA ALA A 96 5.82 -1.80 -4.13
C ALA A 96 5.47 -0.45 -4.78
N PHE A 97 5.61 0.67 -4.07
CA PHE A 97 5.38 2.01 -4.63
C PHE A 97 6.37 2.38 -5.75
N GLY A 98 7.59 1.85 -5.71
CA GLY A 98 8.59 2.04 -6.77
C GLY A 98 8.53 0.98 -7.87
N SER A 99 7.61 0.03 -7.76
CA SER A 99 7.38 -1.01 -8.77
C SER A 99 6.14 -0.62 -9.55
N TRP A 100 6.20 -0.71 -10.88
CA TRP A 100 5.12 -0.40 -11.80
C TRP A 100 3.94 -1.39 -11.68
N ILE A 101 3.31 -1.44 -10.52
CA ILE A 101 2.21 -2.32 -10.15
C ILE A 101 1.11 -1.50 -9.49
N ASP A 102 -0.13 -1.90 -9.72
CA ASP A 102 -1.25 -1.44 -8.91
C ASP A 102 -1.44 -2.44 -7.76
N PHE A 103 -1.62 -1.94 -6.54
CA PHE A 103 -1.71 -2.81 -5.37
C PHE A 103 -2.61 -2.28 -4.27
N ILE A 104 -3.09 -3.22 -3.45
CA ILE A 104 -3.78 -2.95 -2.20
C ILE A 104 -2.81 -3.25 -1.07
N PHE A 105 -2.69 -2.35 -0.09
CA PHE A 105 -1.99 -2.64 1.15
C PHE A 105 -2.93 -2.63 2.36
N ILE A 106 -2.86 -3.68 3.16
CA ILE A 106 -3.63 -3.85 4.38
C ILE A 106 -2.65 -4.03 5.56
N PRO A 107 -2.51 -3.04 6.46
CA PRO A 107 -1.73 -3.20 7.68
C PRO A 107 -2.45 -4.07 8.73
N SER A 108 -1.66 -4.60 9.67
CA SER A 108 -2.12 -5.17 10.93
C SER A 108 -1.41 -4.47 12.10
N PRO A 109 -2.16 -3.88 13.07
CA PRO A 109 -3.61 -3.70 13.08
C PRO A 109 -4.11 -2.93 11.85
N LYS A 110 -5.43 -2.98 11.55
CA LYS A 110 -6.03 -2.45 10.31
C LYS A 110 -6.79 -1.13 10.53
N PRO A 111 -6.11 0.00 10.82
CA PRO A 111 -6.79 1.28 10.95
C PRO A 111 -7.21 1.88 9.59
N PHE A 112 -6.47 1.58 8.53
CA PHE A 112 -6.70 2.03 7.16
C PHE A 112 -6.37 0.92 6.14
N VAL A 113 -6.63 1.18 4.86
CA VAL A 113 -6.20 0.40 3.70
C VAL A 113 -5.68 1.36 2.65
N ILE A 114 -4.65 0.97 1.90
CA ILE A 114 -4.15 1.76 0.77
C ILE A 114 -4.53 1.04 -0.53
N TYR A 115 -4.91 1.81 -1.53
CA TYR A 115 -4.80 1.39 -2.92
C TYR A 115 -3.90 2.38 -3.65
N ALA A 116 -2.87 1.88 -4.30
CA ALA A 116 -1.89 2.67 -5.02
C ALA A 116 -1.87 2.22 -6.47
N ASP A 117 -1.86 3.20 -7.36
CA ASP A 117 -1.64 2.96 -8.78
C ASP A 117 -0.13 3.07 -9.01
N HIS A 118 0.34 2.42 -10.05
CA HIS A 118 1.74 2.22 -10.47
C HIS A 118 2.72 3.38 -10.30
N ASP A 119 2.29 4.64 -10.15
CA ASP A 119 3.12 5.76 -9.69
C ASP A 119 2.38 7.11 -9.55
N GLU A 120 1.11 7.23 -9.97
CA GLU A 120 0.45 8.54 -9.97
C GLU A 120 -0.11 8.93 -8.60
N PHE A 121 -0.87 8.03 -7.97
CA PHE A 121 -1.69 8.37 -6.81
C PHE A 121 -1.82 7.23 -5.81
N THR A 122 -1.74 7.59 -4.54
CA THR A 122 -1.96 6.71 -3.39
C THR A 122 -3.23 7.12 -2.68
N THR A 123 -4.23 6.24 -2.62
CA THR A 123 -5.51 6.49 -1.94
C THR A 123 -5.60 5.70 -0.65
N PHE A 124 -5.83 6.40 0.46
CA PHE A 124 -6.08 5.83 1.77
C PHE A 124 -7.58 5.71 1.99
N TYR A 125 -8.02 4.56 2.48
CA TYR A 125 -9.39 4.27 2.87
C TYR A 125 -9.45 3.90 4.34
N ALA A 126 -10.51 4.30 5.03
CA ALA A 126 -10.74 3.91 6.41
C ALA A 126 -12.23 3.72 6.71
N ASN A 127 -12.52 2.91 7.74
CA ASN A 127 -13.89 2.71 8.23
C ASN A 127 -14.39 3.88 9.08
N THR A 128 -13.47 4.67 9.66
CA THR A 128 -13.79 5.84 10.48
C THR A 128 -13.08 7.07 9.96
N LYS A 129 -13.71 8.24 10.10
CA LYS A 129 -13.11 9.53 9.73
C LYS A 129 -11.86 9.83 10.55
N SER A 130 -11.84 9.46 11.83
CA SER A 130 -10.71 9.68 12.72
C SER A 130 -9.45 8.94 12.24
N ASN A 131 -9.57 7.67 11.84
CA ASN A 131 -8.43 6.91 11.34
C ASN A 131 -7.86 7.53 10.06
N LEU A 132 -8.74 7.93 9.13
CA LEU A 132 -8.31 8.60 7.90
C LEU A 132 -7.61 9.94 8.22
N ASN A 133 -8.24 10.78 9.05
CA ASN A 133 -7.71 12.09 9.41
C ASN A 133 -6.33 12.00 10.05
N LEU A 134 -6.05 10.97 10.85
CA LEU A 134 -4.76 10.81 11.51
C LEU A 134 -3.63 10.54 10.50
N VAL A 135 -3.85 9.61 9.56
CA VAL A 135 -2.90 9.36 8.46
C VAL A 135 -2.74 10.59 7.60
N SER A 136 -3.85 11.18 7.17
CA SER A 136 -3.86 12.36 6.32
C SER A 136 -3.17 13.56 6.95
N ALA A 137 -3.43 13.86 8.23
CA ALA A 137 -2.80 14.98 8.93
C ALA A 137 -1.29 14.77 9.08
N THR A 138 -0.85 13.53 9.33
CA THR A 138 0.57 13.21 9.45
C THR A 138 1.29 13.37 8.10
N LEU A 139 0.67 12.90 7.01
CA LEU A 139 1.20 13.09 5.65
C LEU A 139 1.26 14.57 5.26
N LEU A 140 0.21 15.33 5.52
CA LEU A 140 0.17 16.78 5.26
C LEU A 140 1.22 17.53 6.06
N ALA A 141 1.41 17.19 7.34
CA ALA A 141 2.42 17.81 8.20
C ALA A 141 3.86 17.56 7.71
N LYS A 142 4.08 16.46 6.99
CA LYS A 142 5.36 16.14 6.32
C LYS A 142 5.50 16.76 4.93
N GLY A 143 4.50 17.49 4.46
CA GLY A 143 4.54 18.21 3.18
C GLY A 143 4.08 17.37 1.98
N PHE A 144 3.53 16.18 2.18
CA PHE A 144 3.01 15.38 1.07
C PHE A 144 1.75 16.01 0.46
N LYS A 145 1.68 16.00 -0.87
CA LYS A 145 0.64 16.69 -1.63
C LYS A 145 -0.64 15.87 -1.70
N GLN A 146 -1.67 16.33 -1.00
CA GLN A 146 -3.03 15.82 -1.17
C GLN A 146 -3.60 16.26 -2.52
N ILE A 147 -4.35 15.39 -3.17
CA ILE A 147 -5.19 15.73 -4.33
C ILE A 147 -6.58 16.10 -3.82
N GLN A 148 -6.98 17.35 -4.01
CA GLN A 148 -8.29 17.85 -3.58
C GLN A 148 -9.39 17.32 -4.50
N ASP A 149 -10.58 17.05 -3.91
CA ASP A 149 -11.81 16.63 -4.59
C ASP A 149 -11.69 15.38 -5.48
N TYR A 150 -10.57 14.66 -5.41
CA TYR A 150 -10.41 13.39 -6.09
C TYR A 150 -11.09 12.29 -5.30
N ARG A 151 -11.98 11.57 -5.98
CA ARG A 151 -12.64 10.38 -5.46
C ARG A 151 -12.30 9.22 -6.37
N ARG A 152 -11.66 8.22 -5.81
CA ARG A 152 -11.42 6.97 -6.49
C ARG A 152 -12.65 6.08 -6.33
N ASP A 153 -13.18 5.65 -7.47
CA ASP A 153 -14.10 4.52 -7.52
C ASP A 153 -13.25 3.24 -7.44
N PRO A 154 -13.32 2.49 -6.32
CA PRO A 154 -12.48 1.34 -6.09
C PRO A 154 -12.81 0.15 -7.00
#